data_AF-A0A7G9WGV1-F1
#
_entry.id   AF-A0A7G9WGV1-F1
#
_cell.length_a   1.000
_cell.length_b   1.000
_cell.length_c   1.000
_cell.angle_alpha   90.00
_cell.angle_beta   90.00
_cell.angle_gamma   90.00
#
_symmetry.space_group_name_H-M   'P 1'
#
loop_
_entity.id
_entity.type
_entity.pdbx_description
1 polymer ?
#
loop_
_entity_poly.entity_id
_entity_poly.type
_entity_poly.pdbx_seq_one_letter_code
_entity_poly.pdbx_strand_id
1 'polypeptide(L)'
;MKIEYAHSAIGLEPDMIISASDFLKAFDDETEYNFLRFSVDAFTAGHGFENQFAMQHYRAAKGWLKRSSSVLFVVKERDISPIRYIRWCEIYVITDGKMMNAITSEDGAHLDVNIKRDNATSNERGDVS
;
A
#
# COMPACT_ATOMS: atom_id res chain seq x y z
N MET A 1 -16.69 0.75 4.47
CA MET A 1 -15.46 -0.08 4.37
C MET A 1 -15.34 -1.13 5.50
N LYS A 2 -15.00 -2.40 5.20
CA LYS A 2 -14.61 -3.41 6.21
C LYS A 2 -13.08 -3.47 6.31
N ILE A 3 -12.55 -3.64 7.52
CA ILE A 3 -11.13 -3.82 7.80
C ILE A 3 -10.92 -5.14 8.52
N GLU A 4 -9.90 -5.86 8.09
CA GLU A 4 -9.44 -7.11 8.71
C GLU A 4 -8.00 -6.95 9.18
N TYR A 5 -7.63 -7.72 10.21
CA TYR A 5 -6.27 -7.79 10.70
C TYR A 5 -5.78 -9.23 10.65
N ALA A 6 -4.52 -9.41 10.29
CA ALA A 6 -3.90 -10.72 10.21
C ALA A 6 -2.46 -10.69 10.74
N HIS A 7 -1.93 -11.88 10.99
CA HIS A 7 -0.52 -12.04 11.33
C HIS A 7 0.37 -11.55 10.18
N SER A 8 1.31 -10.67 10.50
CA SER A 8 2.28 -10.12 9.58
C SER A 8 3.36 -11.15 9.27
N ALA A 9 3.51 -11.49 8.00
CA ALA A 9 4.57 -12.37 7.53
C ALA A 9 5.88 -11.63 7.23
N ILE A 10 5.82 -10.30 7.03
CA ILE A 10 6.94 -9.52 6.50
C ILE A 10 7.17 -8.21 7.27
N GLY A 11 6.40 -7.90 8.30
CA GLY A 11 6.51 -6.66 9.07
C GLY A 11 6.19 -6.85 10.54
N LEU A 12 5.91 -5.75 11.22
CA LEU A 12 5.43 -5.74 12.59
C LEU A 12 3.94 -6.10 12.65
N GLU A 13 3.58 -6.84 13.67
CA GLU A 13 2.22 -7.29 13.92
C GLU A 13 1.30 -6.16 14.42
N PRO A 14 0.04 -6.07 13.95
CA PRO A 14 -0.59 -6.84 12.87
C PRO A 14 -0.49 -6.18 11.50
N ASP A 15 -0.76 -6.93 10.43
CA ASP A 15 -1.08 -6.34 9.13
C ASP A 15 -2.55 -5.87 9.08
N MET A 16 -2.81 -4.75 8.40
CA MET A 16 -4.18 -4.28 8.12
C MET A 16 -4.58 -4.59 6.68
N ILE A 17 -5.73 -5.22 6.49
CA ILE A 17 -6.23 -5.72 5.20
C ILE A 17 -7.56 -5.06 4.84
N ILE A 18 -7.67 -4.62 3.59
CA ILE A 18 -8.90 -4.07 3.00
C ILE A 18 -9.15 -4.78 1.67
N SER A 19 -10.37 -5.28 1.44
CA SER A 19 -10.73 -5.87 0.14
C SER A 19 -10.64 -4.82 -0.98
N ALA A 20 -10.30 -5.22 -2.21
CA ALA A 20 -10.26 -4.30 -3.34
C ALA A 20 -11.60 -3.59 -3.55
N SER A 21 -12.72 -4.30 -3.39
CA SER A 21 -14.06 -3.72 -3.56
C SER A 21 -14.36 -2.63 -2.53
N ASP A 22 -13.91 -2.76 -1.29
CA ASP A 22 -14.10 -1.71 -0.29
C ASP A 22 -13.12 -0.56 -0.48
N PHE A 23 -11.85 -0.88 -0.76
CA PHE A 23 -10.81 0.12 -1.03
C PHE A 23 -11.18 1.02 -2.22
N LEU A 24 -11.77 0.45 -3.28
CA LEU A 24 -12.17 1.21 -4.47
C LEU A 24 -13.27 2.24 -4.20
N LYS A 25 -14.13 2.04 -3.20
CA LYS A 25 -15.19 3.02 -2.84
C LYS A 25 -14.62 4.38 -2.44
N ALA A 26 -13.43 4.40 -1.84
CA ALA A 26 -12.73 5.62 -1.43
C ALA A 26 -12.32 6.54 -2.61
N PHE A 27 -12.43 6.08 -3.86
CA PHE A 27 -12.12 6.91 -5.03
C PHE A 27 -13.36 7.56 -5.64
N ASP A 28 -14.54 7.08 -5.29
CA ASP A 28 -15.82 7.53 -5.85
C ASP A 28 -16.68 8.25 -4.80
N ASP A 29 -16.37 8.11 -3.51
CA ASP A 29 -17.10 8.69 -2.38
C ASP A 29 -16.13 9.32 -1.35
N GLU A 30 -16.31 10.61 -1.05
CA GLU A 30 -15.49 11.37 -0.09
C GLU A 30 -15.62 10.85 1.35
N THR A 31 -16.78 10.35 1.73
CA THR A 31 -17.02 9.75 3.05
C THR A 31 -16.21 8.45 3.19
N GLU A 32 -16.22 7.59 2.18
CA GLU A 32 -15.41 6.36 2.18
C GLU A 32 -13.91 6.69 2.10
N TYR A 33 -13.52 7.77 1.42
CA TYR A 33 -12.14 8.27 1.48
C TYR A 33 -11.72 8.68 2.88
N ASN A 34 -12.58 9.43 3.58
CA ASN A 34 -12.33 9.83 4.96
C ASN A 34 -12.24 8.61 5.89
N PHE A 35 -13.10 7.60 5.70
CA PHE A 35 -12.99 6.35 6.46
C PHE A 35 -11.68 5.60 6.20
N LEU A 36 -11.23 5.51 4.95
CA LEU A 36 -9.92 4.95 4.63
C LEU A 36 -8.81 5.70 5.37
N ARG A 37 -8.80 7.04 5.25
CA ARG A 37 -7.78 7.88 5.89
C ARG A 37 -7.77 7.70 7.41
N PHE A 38 -8.92 7.81 8.07
CA PHE A 38 -9.01 7.64 9.52
C PHE A 38 -8.56 6.26 9.98
N SER A 39 -8.87 5.23 9.21
CA SER A 39 -8.49 3.86 9.55
C SER A 39 -6.98 3.66 9.45
N VAL A 40 -6.37 4.18 8.39
CA VAL A 40 -4.93 4.13 8.19
C VAL A 40 -4.22 4.99 9.24
N ASP A 41 -4.72 6.19 9.53
CA ASP A 41 -4.18 7.08 10.56
C ASP A 41 -4.23 6.41 11.95
N ALA A 42 -5.35 5.77 12.30
CA ALA A 42 -5.49 5.04 13.55
C ALA A 42 -4.57 3.81 13.62
N PHE A 43 -4.44 3.09 12.51
CA PHE A 43 -3.55 1.95 12.40
C PHE A 43 -2.09 2.37 12.64
N THR A 44 -1.57 3.36 11.90
CA THR A 44 -0.19 3.81 12.07
C THR A 44 0.05 4.40 13.46
N ALA A 45 -0.92 5.16 13.99
CA ALA A 45 -0.82 5.72 15.34
C ALA A 45 -0.75 4.63 16.42
N GLY A 46 -1.47 3.53 16.25
CA GLY A 46 -1.37 2.34 17.12
C GLY A 46 0.03 1.71 17.13
N HIS A 47 0.79 1.88 16.06
CA HIS A 47 2.20 1.48 15.97
C HIS A 47 3.19 2.60 16.35
N GLY A 48 2.69 3.75 16.82
CA GLY A 48 3.51 4.83 17.35
C GLY A 48 4.14 5.74 16.29
N PHE A 49 3.56 5.83 15.09
CA PHE A 49 4.01 6.78 14.06
C PHE A 49 2.84 7.40 13.30
N GLU A 50 3.09 8.55 12.67
CA GLU A 50 2.08 9.25 11.88
C GLU A 50 2.00 8.69 10.46
N ASN A 51 0.78 8.64 9.92
CA ASN A 51 0.56 8.25 8.54
C ASN A 51 1.19 9.28 7.58
N GLN A 52 1.90 8.79 6.57
CA GLN A 52 2.56 9.60 5.54
C GLN A 52 1.82 9.55 4.19
N PHE A 53 0.75 8.76 4.09
CA PHE A 53 0.05 8.57 2.83
C PHE A 53 -0.85 9.76 2.45
N ALA A 54 -0.98 9.91 1.14
CA ALA A 54 -1.78 10.95 0.48
C ALA A 54 -2.54 10.25 -0.66
N MET A 55 -3.55 10.92 -1.22
CA MET A 55 -4.39 10.33 -2.27
C MET A 55 -3.59 9.66 -3.42
N GLN A 56 -2.45 10.25 -3.82
CA GLN A 56 -1.58 9.69 -4.85
C GLN A 56 -1.01 8.30 -4.50
N HIS A 57 -0.71 8.05 -3.22
CA HIS A 57 -0.22 6.75 -2.75
C HIS A 57 -1.30 5.68 -2.88
N TYR A 58 -2.54 6.00 -2.52
CA TYR A 58 -3.67 5.10 -2.71
C TYR A 58 -3.98 4.86 -4.20
N ARG A 59 -3.84 5.88 -5.05
CA ARG A 59 -3.99 5.73 -6.51
C ARG A 59 -2.96 4.79 -7.12
N ALA A 60 -1.73 4.80 -6.62
CA ALA A 60 -0.72 3.86 -7.06
C ALA A 60 -1.11 2.42 -6.72
N ALA A 61 -1.57 2.16 -5.49
CA ALA A 61 -2.10 0.85 -5.10
C ALA A 61 -3.30 0.43 -5.96
N LYS A 62 -4.22 1.37 -6.27
CA LYS A 62 -5.36 1.13 -7.17
C LYS A 62 -4.92 0.61 -8.54
N GLY A 63 -3.80 1.07 -9.09
CA GLY A 63 -3.27 0.63 -10.38
C GLY A 63 -2.91 -0.86 -10.45
N TRP A 64 -2.70 -1.50 -9.30
CA TRP A 64 -2.39 -2.93 -9.20
C TRP A 64 -3.62 -3.82 -8.99
N LEU A 65 -4.77 -3.24 -8.64
CA LEU A 65 -5.95 -3.99 -8.23
C LEU A 65 -6.62 -4.75 -9.39
N LYS A 66 -7.02 -5.98 -9.09
CA LYS A 66 -8.04 -6.75 -9.81
C LYS A 66 -9.24 -6.95 -8.89
N ARG A 67 -10.31 -7.55 -9.44
CA ARG A 67 -11.57 -7.80 -8.70
C ARG A 67 -11.38 -8.64 -7.43
N SER A 68 -10.46 -9.60 -7.44
CA SER A 68 -10.17 -10.54 -6.34
C SER A 68 -9.05 -10.06 -5.41
N SER A 69 -8.54 -8.84 -5.60
CA SER A 69 -7.38 -8.36 -4.85
C SER A 69 -7.75 -7.92 -3.43
N SER A 70 -6.73 -7.84 -2.58
CA SER A 70 -6.77 -7.15 -1.29
C SER A 70 -5.61 -6.16 -1.20
N VAL A 71 -5.84 -5.04 -0.53
CA VAL A 71 -4.80 -4.08 -0.15
C VAL A 71 -4.35 -4.43 1.27
N LEU A 72 -3.04 -4.54 1.43
CA LEU A 72 -2.37 -4.86 2.68
C LEU A 72 -1.51 -3.67 3.09
N PHE A 73 -1.68 -3.22 4.32
CA PHE A 73 -0.86 -2.22 4.97
C PHE A 73 0.03 -2.92 5.99
N VAL A 74 1.34 -2.78 5.81
CA VAL A 74 2.34 -3.47 6.62
C VAL A 74 3.24 -2.46 7.29
N VAL A 75 3.39 -2.56 8.61
CA VAL A 75 4.33 -1.73 9.34
C VAL A 75 5.72 -2.33 9.26
N LYS A 76 6.70 -1.50 8.92
CA LYS A 76 8.12 -1.85 8.93
C LYS A 76 8.82 -1.09 10.04
N GLU A 77 9.95 -1.62 10.49
CA GLU A 77 10.80 -1.02 11.50
C GLU A 77 12.27 -1.14 11.11
N ARG A 78 13.03 -0.09 11.40
CA ARG A 78 14.49 -0.11 11.33
C ARG A 78 15.07 0.48 12.60
N ASP A 79 16.03 -0.24 13.18
CA ASP A 79 16.85 0.26 14.27
C ASP A 79 17.77 1.38 13.78
N ILE A 80 17.71 2.54 14.45
CA ILE A 80 18.72 3.60 14.33
C ILE A 80 19.79 3.42 15.42
N SER A 81 19.36 2.98 16.60
CA SER A 81 20.21 2.76 17.77
C SER A 81 19.50 1.77 18.73
N PRO A 82 20.17 1.27 19.79
CA PRO A 82 19.58 0.31 20.72
C PRO A 82 18.26 0.72 21.40
N ILE A 83 17.94 2.03 21.40
CA ILE A 83 16.73 2.59 22.02
C ILE A 83 15.90 3.44 21.05
N ARG A 84 16.25 3.47 19.75
CA ARG A 84 15.53 4.28 18.75
C ARG A 84 15.34 3.49 17.47
N TYR A 85 14.10 3.46 17.04
CA TYR A 85 13.66 2.85 15.80
C TYR A 85 12.88 3.86 14.96
N ILE A 86 12.92 3.70 13.64
CA ILE A 86 11.99 4.35 12.71
C ILE A 86 10.96 3.31 12.32
N ARG A 87 9.68 3.70 12.33
CA ARG A 87 8.60 2.91 11.78
C ARG A 87 7.97 3.64 10.61
N TRP A 88 7.53 2.88 9.63
CA TRP A 88 6.77 3.37 8.49
C TRP A 88 5.75 2.33 8.06
N CYS A 89 4.82 2.74 7.21
CA CYS A 89 3.83 1.85 6.62
C CYS A 89 4.14 1.67 5.14
N GLU A 90 3.98 0.45 4.66
CA GLU A 90 4.07 0.09 3.25
C GLU A 90 2.73 -0.45 2.77
N ILE A 91 2.44 -0.27 1.48
CA ILE A 91 1.22 -0.75 0.84
C ILE A 91 1.57 -1.84 -0.15
N TYR A 92 0.98 -3.01 0.05
CA TYR A 92 1.06 -4.13 -0.85
C TYR A 92 -0.31 -4.45 -1.43
N VAL A 93 -0.33 -5.05 -2.61
CA VAL A 93 -1.55 -5.58 -3.22
C VAL A 93 -1.39 -7.08 -3.39
N ILE A 94 -2.26 -7.84 -2.75
CA ILE A 94 -2.33 -9.29 -2.91
C ILE A 94 -3.34 -9.61 -4.01
N THR A 95 -2.91 -10.33 -5.03
CA THR A 95 -3.76 -10.76 -6.15
C THR A 95 -3.35 -12.15 -6.59
N ASP A 96 -4.31 -13.08 -6.65
CA ASP A 96 -4.08 -14.45 -7.12
C ASP A 96 -2.89 -15.13 -6.37
N GLY A 97 -2.79 -14.90 -5.06
CA GLY A 97 -1.72 -15.43 -4.20
C GLY A 97 -0.35 -14.75 -4.36
N LYS A 98 -0.24 -13.72 -5.20
CA LYS A 98 0.99 -12.94 -5.38
C LYS A 98 0.87 -11.59 -4.68
N MET A 99 1.94 -11.19 -4.01
CA MET A 99 2.07 -9.90 -3.37
C MET A 99 2.86 -8.95 -4.27
N MET A 100 2.28 -7.79 -4.57
CA MET A 100 2.92 -6.72 -5.35
C MET A 100 3.20 -5.53 -4.45
N ASN A 101 4.40 -4.99 -4.55
CA ASN A 101 4.83 -3.81 -3.79
C ASN A 101 4.24 -2.58 -4.47
N ALA A 102 3.23 -1.94 -3.88
CA ALA A 102 2.65 -0.72 -4.45
C ALA A 102 3.37 0.51 -3.91
N ILE A 103 3.56 0.58 -2.58
CA ILE A 103 4.31 1.63 -1.90
C ILE A 103 5.27 0.97 -0.92
N THR A 104 6.56 1.26 -1.05
CA THR A 104 7.61 0.75 -0.15
C THR A 104 8.46 1.88 0.37
N SER A 105 9.32 1.64 1.34
CA SER A 105 10.37 2.58 1.70
C SER A 105 11.61 1.83 2.12
N GLU A 106 12.76 2.29 1.62
CA GLU A 106 14.03 1.77 2.10
C GLU A 106 14.46 2.40 3.42
N ASP A 107 13.99 3.58 3.81
CA ASP A 107 14.52 4.30 4.98
C ASP A 107 13.46 4.79 5.98
N GLY A 108 12.18 4.61 5.66
CA GLY A 108 11.03 5.10 6.42
C GLY A 108 10.81 6.61 6.34
N ALA A 109 11.66 7.33 5.63
CA ALA A 109 11.56 8.77 5.41
C ALA A 109 11.01 9.09 4.01
N HIS A 110 11.35 8.27 3.02
CA HIS A 110 10.96 8.45 1.63
C HIS A 110 10.12 7.27 1.15
N LEU A 111 8.88 7.53 0.74
CA LEU A 111 8.00 6.51 0.18
C LEU A 111 8.24 6.39 -1.33
N ASP A 112 8.59 5.18 -1.77
CA ASP A 112 8.74 4.81 -3.17
C ASP A 112 7.40 4.34 -3.75
N VAL A 113 6.95 5.02 -4.80
CA VAL A 113 5.72 4.69 -5.52
C VAL A 113 6.05 3.76 -6.69
N ASN A 114 5.68 2.48 -6.55
CA ASN A 114 5.85 1.50 -7.61
C ASN A 114 4.62 1.51 -8.52
N ILE A 115 4.77 2.11 -9.70
CA ILE A 115 3.71 2.14 -10.71
C ILE A 115 3.78 0.85 -11.53
N LYS A 116 2.64 0.21 -11.73
CA LYS A 116 2.52 -0.93 -12.66
C LYS A 116 2.92 -0.48 -14.05
N ARG A 117 4.07 -0.94 -14.54
CA ARG A 117 4.43 -0.80 -15.95
C ARG A 117 3.55 -1.75 -16.74
N ASP A 118 2.64 -1.21 -17.53
CA ASP A 118 2.00 -2.00 -18.58
C ASP A 118 3.08 -2.34 -19.61
N ASN A 119 3.39 -3.63 -19.78
CA ASN A 119 4.17 -4.11 -20.91
C ASN A 119 3.32 -3.97 -22.19
N ALA A 120 3.15 -2.73 -22.65
CA ALA A 120 2.49 -2.39 -23.91
C ALA A 120 3.22 -1.19 -24.52
N THR A 121 4.49 -1.35 -24.84
CA THR A 121 5.25 -0.52 -25.81
C THR A 121 6.63 -1.14 -26.05
N SER A 122 6.64 -2.32 -26.67
CA SER A 122 7.85 -2.85 -27.32
C SER A 122 7.49 -3.61 -28.58
N ASN A 123 6.66 -3.01 -29.43
CA ASN A 123 6.45 -3.47 -30.80
C ASN A 123 6.01 -2.27 -31.65
N GLU A 124 6.97 -1.42 -32.06
CA GLU A 124 6.84 -0.51 -33.20
C GLU A 124 8.14 0.29 -33.40
N ARG A 125 9.21 -0.40 -33.81
CA ARG A 125 10.33 0.11 -34.63
C ARG A 125 11.02 -1.12 -35.20
N GLY A 126 11.03 -1.43 -36.48
CA GLY A 126 10.46 -0.83 -37.67
C GLY A 126 10.92 -1.75 -38.80
N ASP A 127 9.98 -2.38 -39.48
CA ASP A 127 10.20 -2.94 -40.80
C ASP A 127 10.33 -1.73 -41.73
N VAL A 128 11.54 -1.46 -42.21
CA VAL A 128 11.74 -0.71 -43.45
C VAL A 128 12.81 -1.47 -44.23
N SER A 129 12.29 -2.20 -45.21
CA SER A 129 12.89 -2.64 -46.47
C SER A 129 14.24 -2.04 -46.84
#